data_AF-A0A0J1FJL5-F1
#
_entry.id   AF-A0A0J1FJL5-F1
#
_cell.length_a   1.000
_cell.length_b   1.000
_cell.length_c   1.000
_cell.angle_alpha   90.00
_cell.angle_beta   90.00
_cell.angle_gamma   90.00
#
_symmetry.space_group_name_H-M   'P 1'
#
loop_
_entity.id
_entity.type
_entity.pdbx_description
1 polymer ?
#
loop_
_entity_poly.entity_id
_entity_poly.type
_entity_poly.pdbx_seq_one_letter_code
_entity_poly.pdbx_strand_id
1 'polypeptide(L)'
;MKDYDGDEEYRKLHAKISQGQALTEEEILKLIFLPLMKSKSTEEDMAIRAAELAKDLAMDIRTFVIGAIVAVTDRILPEEYKRRLLEVLKMTQIEQWLKEEGRAEGLAEGIKKGIHEGMEQGLERGLERGLEKGLLNGKTKATQEAIVLYLTTRYGEASTPLQDTILPLQDLGVLEQLLKALYATANFSQAQLP
;
A
#
# COMPACT_ATOMS: atom_id res chain seq x y z
N MET A 1 -39.09 16.65 4.58
CA MET A 1 -39.14 16.20 5.98
C MET A 1 -39.43 17.30 6.99
N LYS A 2 -39.08 18.57 6.73
CA LYS A 2 -39.30 19.67 7.69
C LYS A 2 -40.78 19.97 8.03
N ASP A 3 -41.71 19.43 7.26
CA ASP A 3 -43.16 19.56 7.51
C ASP A 3 -43.70 18.51 8.49
N TYR A 4 -42.89 17.51 8.87
CA TYR A 4 -43.25 16.47 9.83
C TYR A 4 -42.77 16.83 11.23
N ASP A 5 -43.61 16.56 12.25
CA ASP A 5 -43.27 16.72 13.66
C ASP A 5 -42.49 15.48 14.14
N GLY A 6 -41.17 15.62 14.25
CA GLY A 6 -40.27 14.55 14.68
C GLY A 6 -40.46 14.14 16.14
N ASP A 7 -40.90 15.05 17.01
CA ASP A 7 -41.12 14.75 18.43
C ASP A 7 -42.39 13.93 18.63
N GLU A 8 -43.41 14.16 17.81
CA GLU A 8 -44.61 13.34 17.76
C GLU A 8 -44.33 11.96 17.19
N GLU A 9 -43.65 11.89 16.04
CA GLU A 9 -43.33 10.61 15.40
C GLU A 9 -42.39 9.75 16.26
N TYR A 10 -41.40 10.37 16.93
CA TYR A 10 -40.54 9.66 17.90
C TYR A 10 -41.37 8.99 18.99
N ARG A 11 -42.34 9.70 19.60
CA ARG A 11 -43.17 9.15 20.68
C ARG A 11 -44.03 7.98 20.21
N LYS A 12 -44.60 8.07 19.00
CA LYS A 12 -45.39 6.96 18.40
C LYS A 12 -44.52 5.73 18.18
N LEU A 13 -43.37 5.91 17.52
CA LEU A 13 -42.43 4.83 17.23
C LEU A 13 -41.89 4.19 18.51
N HIS A 14 -41.48 5.01 19.48
CA HIS A 14 -40.99 4.53 20.78
C HIS A 14 -42.04 3.69 21.50
N ALA A 15 -43.29 4.15 21.59
CA ALA A 15 -44.36 3.41 22.26
C ALA A 15 -44.59 2.05 21.60
N LYS A 16 -44.59 2.00 20.27
CA LYS A 16 -44.79 0.78 19.49
C LYS A 16 -43.67 -0.23 19.68
N ILE A 17 -42.42 0.22 19.55
CA ILE A 17 -41.22 -0.61 19.74
C ILE A 17 -41.14 -1.12 21.19
N SER A 18 -41.41 -0.27 22.17
CA SER A 18 -41.41 -0.65 23.60
C SER A 18 -42.46 -1.71 23.94
N GLN A 19 -43.54 -1.79 23.16
CA GLN A 19 -44.58 -2.81 23.27
C GLN A 19 -44.25 -4.09 22.49
N GLY A 20 -43.08 -4.17 21.84
CA GLY A 20 -42.67 -5.31 21.02
C GLY A 20 -43.44 -5.44 19.71
N GLN A 21 -44.11 -4.38 19.26
CA GLN A 21 -44.87 -4.40 18.01
C GLN A 21 -43.95 -4.16 16.82
N ALA A 22 -44.15 -4.91 15.73
CA ALA A 22 -43.44 -4.71 14.49
C ALA A 22 -43.81 -3.37 13.83
N LEU A 23 -42.81 -2.69 13.27
CA LEU A 23 -43.01 -1.48 12.48
C LEU A 23 -43.45 -1.82 11.05
N THR A 24 -44.28 -0.98 10.47
CA THR A 24 -44.58 -1.00 9.03
C THR A 24 -43.45 -0.38 8.23
N GLU A 25 -43.44 -0.57 6.91
CA GLU A 25 -42.45 0.06 6.02
C GLU A 25 -42.47 1.60 6.12
N GLU A 26 -43.66 2.20 6.23
CA GLU A 26 -43.80 3.65 6.42
C GLU A 26 -43.19 4.10 7.75
N GLU A 27 -43.40 3.34 8.82
CA GLU A 27 -42.83 3.64 10.14
C GLU A 27 -41.30 3.45 10.16
N ILE A 28 -40.78 2.47 9.42
CA ILE A 28 -39.34 2.27 9.23
C ILE A 28 -38.73 3.50 8.51
N LEU A 29 -39.35 3.97 7.43
CA LEU A 29 -38.90 5.17 6.73
C LEU A 29 -38.95 6.41 7.64
N LYS A 30 -40.02 6.56 8.42
CA LYS A 30 -40.14 7.65 9.40
C LYS A 30 -39.04 7.58 10.46
N LEU A 31 -38.68 6.39 10.93
CA LEU A 31 -37.58 6.20 11.86
C LEU A 31 -36.22 6.59 11.26
N ILE A 32 -35.94 6.19 10.01
CA ILE A 32 -34.69 6.53 9.31
C ILE A 32 -34.50 8.04 9.16
N PHE A 33 -35.57 8.73 8.80
CA PHE A 33 -35.53 10.16 8.54
C PHE A 33 -35.93 11.03 9.72
N LEU A 34 -36.21 10.43 10.87
CA LEU A 34 -36.54 11.12 12.11
C LEU A 34 -35.58 12.28 12.43
N PRO A 35 -34.25 12.17 12.19
CA PRO A 35 -33.31 13.26 12.45
C PRO A 35 -33.54 14.51 11.60
N LEU A 36 -34.09 14.35 10.39
CA LEU A 36 -34.35 15.43 9.44
C LEU A 36 -35.74 16.06 9.58
N MET A 37 -36.55 15.57 10.53
CA MET A 37 -37.87 16.11 10.84
C MET A 37 -37.75 17.32 11.78
N LYS A 38 -38.83 18.10 11.90
CA LYS A 38 -38.86 19.24 12.82
C LYS A 38 -38.93 18.74 14.26
N SER A 39 -37.93 19.04 15.06
CA SER A 39 -37.86 18.67 16.48
C SER A 39 -37.37 19.84 17.32
N LYS A 40 -37.65 19.79 18.63
CA LYS A 40 -37.02 20.66 19.64
C LYS A 40 -35.54 20.30 19.88
N SER A 41 -35.17 19.05 19.64
CA SER A 41 -33.78 18.55 19.73
C SER A 41 -33.01 18.84 18.45
N THR A 42 -31.68 18.78 18.53
CA THR A 42 -30.84 18.90 17.34
C THR A 42 -30.96 17.66 16.46
N GLU A 43 -30.56 17.80 15.19
CA GLU A 43 -30.50 16.69 14.23
C GLU A 43 -29.64 15.54 14.79
N GLU A 44 -28.51 15.85 15.42
CA GLU A 44 -27.61 14.89 16.06
C GLU A 44 -28.29 14.13 17.21
N ASP A 45 -28.95 14.83 18.13
CA ASP A 45 -29.62 14.16 19.25
C ASP A 45 -30.79 13.28 18.76
N MET A 46 -31.50 13.72 17.73
CA MET A 46 -32.58 12.94 17.13
C MET A 46 -32.06 11.70 16.40
N ALA A 47 -30.89 11.77 15.78
CA ALA A 47 -30.23 10.63 15.16
C ALA A 47 -29.78 9.58 16.18
N ILE A 48 -29.24 10.02 17.32
CA ILE A 48 -28.89 9.10 18.40
C ILE A 48 -30.14 8.41 18.93
N ARG A 49 -31.22 9.17 19.20
CA ARG A 49 -32.50 8.62 19.64
C ARG A 49 -33.09 7.63 18.64
N ALA A 50 -33.02 7.94 17.34
CA ALA A 50 -33.48 7.05 16.28
C ALA A 50 -32.67 5.74 16.25
N ALA A 51 -31.34 5.84 16.38
CA ALA A 51 -30.46 4.68 16.41
C ALA A 51 -30.68 3.82 17.67
N GLU A 52 -30.92 4.46 18.82
CA GLU A 52 -31.29 3.78 20.07
C GLU A 52 -32.59 2.99 19.93
N LEU A 53 -33.63 3.57 19.33
CA LEU A 53 -34.88 2.87 19.01
C LEU A 53 -34.65 1.70 18.06
N ALA A 54 -33.81 1.89 17.04
CA ALA A 54 -33.53 0.86 16.06
C ALA A 54 -32.86 -0.38 16.66
N LYS A 55 -32.12 -0.24 17.77
CA LYS A 55 -31.48 -1.35 18.50
C LYS A 55 -32.49 -2.40 18.95
N ASP A 56 -33.72 -2.02 19.24
CA ASP A 56 -34.74 -2.94 19.74
C ASP A 56 -35.60 -3.57 18.62
N LEU A 57 -35.29 -3.28 17.35
CA LEU A 57 -35.92 -3.91 16.19
C LEU A 57 -35.41 -5.33 15.93
N ALA A 58 -36.16 -6.09 15.14
CA ALA A 58 -35.75 -7.40 14.64
C ALA A 58 -34.42 -7.34 13.87
N MET A 59 -33.65 -8.42 13.95
CA MET A 59 -32.25 -8.47 13.51
C MET A 59 -32.05 -8.22 12.01
N ASP A 60 -33.02 -8.64 11.19
CA ASP A 60 -33.07 -8.50 9.74
C ASP A 60 -33.17 -7.03 9.29
N ILE A 61 -33.97 -6.21 9.98
CA ILE A 61 -34.17 -4.80 9.64
C ILE A 61 -33.29 -3.84 10.44
N ARG A 62 -32.86 -4.22 11.65
CA ARG A 62 -32.05 -3.39 12.56
C ARG A 62 -30.83 -2.81 11.87
N THR A 63 -30.07 -3.67 11.19
CA THR A 63 -28.82 -3.30 10.51
C THR A 63 -29.06 -2.25 9.43
N PHE A 64 -30.08 -2.48 8.61
CA PHE A 64 -30.46 -1.57 7.53
C PHE A 64 -30.88 -0.21 8.08
N VAL A 65 -31.74 -0.18 9.10
CA VAL A 65 -32.23 1.07 9.69
C VAL A 65 -31.11 1.89 10.31
N ILE A 66 -30.22 1.26 11.08
CA ILE A 66 -29.09 1.96 11.69
C ILE A 66 -28.14 2.51 10.62
N GLY A 67 -27.80 1.70 9.62
CA GLY A 67 -26.97 2.15 8.50
C GLY A 67 -27.59 3.33 7.73
N ALA A 68 -28.91 3.30 7.51
CA ALA A 68 -29.62 4.38 6.86
C ALA A 68 -29.69 5.66 7.71
N ILE A 69 -29.89 5.56 9.04
CA ILE A 69 -29.83 6.71 9.95
C ILE A 69 -28.44 7.38 9.88
N VAL A 70 -27.37 6.58 9.92
CA VAL A 70 -25.99 7.08 9.79
C VAL A 70 -25.80 7.77 8.43
N ALA A 71 -26.21 7.13 7.33
CA ALA A 71 -26.06 7.68 5.98
C ALA A 71 -26.83 8.99 5.77
N VAL A 72 -28.03 9.11 6.34
CA VAL A 72 -28.88 10.30 6.22
C VAL A 72 -28.35 11.47 7.04
N THR A 73 -27.54 11.21 8.07
CA THR A 73 -27.05 12.23 9.02
C THR A 73 -25.57 12.59 8.82
N ASP A 74 -24.89 12.03 7.80
CA ASP A 74 -23.44 12.09 7.56
C ASP A 74 -22.86 13.50 7.23
N ARG A 75 -23.59 14.60 7.43
CA ARG A 75 -23.03 15.96 7.23
C ARG A 75 -21.98 16.26 8.29
N ILE A 76 -20.72 15.89 8.02
CA ILE A 76 -19.51 16.19 8.82
C ILE A 76 -19.80 16.10 10.33
N LEU A 77 -19.85 14.87 10.81
CA LEU A 77 -20.18 14.54 12.19
C LEU A 77 -19.14 15.11 13.19
N PRO A 78 -19.56 15.91 14.19
CA PRO A 78 -18.69 16.26 15.31
C PRO A 78 -18.19 15.00 16.02
N GLU A 79 -16.95 15.05 16.54
CA GLU A 79 -16.31 13.86 17.11
C GLU A 79 -17.06 13.27 18.32
N GLU A 80 -17.73 14.12 19.10
CA GLU A 80 -18.59 13.71 20.21
C GLU A 80 -19.80 12.89 19.72
N TYR A 81 -20.45 13.34 18.64
CA TYR A 81 -21.57 12.62 18.04
C TYR A 81 -21.13 11.27 17.48
N LYS A 82 -19.97 11.21 16.78
CA LYS A 82 -19.41 9.94 16.30
C LYS A 82 -19.22 8.94 17.43
N ARG A 83 -18.67 9.38 18.58
CA ARG A 83 -18.47 8.51 19.74
C ARG A 83 -19.77 7.93 20.26
N ARG A 84 -20.82 8.75 20.41
CA ARG A 84 -22.13 8.30 20.87
C ARG A 84 -22.79 7.31 19.89
N LEU A 85 -22.75 7.59 18.59
CA LEU A 85 -23.21 6.64 17.58
C LEU A 85 -22.43 5.33 17.59
N LEU A 86 -21.10 5.39 17.72
CA LEU A 86 -20.26 4.21 17.82
C LEU A 86 -20.61 3.37 19.05
N GLU A 87 -20.98 3.98 20.17
CA GLU A 87 -21.48 3.25 21.34
C GLU A 87 -22.79 2.52 21.04
N VAL A 88 -23.72 3.14 20.34
CA VAL A 88 -24.95 2.46 19.90
C VAL A 88 -24.62 1.30 18.95
N LEU A 89 -23.73 1.51 17.98
CA LEU A 89 -23.31 0.48 17.02
C LEU A 89 -22.61 -0.71 17.69
N LYS A 90 -21.77 -0.46 18.70
CA LYS A 90 -21.09 -1.50 19.52
C LYS A 90 -22.05 -2.47 20.20
N MET A 91 -23.29 -2.05 20.43
CA MET A 91 -24.33 -2.90 21.01
C MET A 91 -25.02 -3.78 19.96
N THR A 92 -24.60 -3.73 18.70
CA THR A 92 -25.18 -4.46 17.56
C THR A 92 -24.14 -5.33 16.86
N GLN A 93 -24.59 -6.27 16.02
CA GLN A 93 -23.70 -7.12 15.21
C GLN A 93 -22.96 -6.35 14.11
N ILE A 94 -23.39 -5.13 13.77
CA ILE A 94 -22.74 -4.29 12.77
C ILE A 94 -21.29 -3.99 13.16
N GLU A 95 -21.01 -3.83 14.45
CA GLU A 95 -19.65 -3.54 14.92
C GLU A 95 -18.66 -4.67 14.55
N GLN A 96 -19.07 -5.92 14.72
CA GLN A 96 -18.25 -7.08 14.38
C GLN A 96 -17.99 -7.12 12.88
N TRP A 97 -19.03 -6.91 12.07
CA TRP A 97 -18.92 -6.90 10.63
C TRP A 97 -18.00 -5.78 10.12
N LEU A 98 -18.12 -4.56 10.64
CA LEU A 98 -17.23 -3.45 10.30
C LEU A 98 -15.77 -3.72 10.70
N LYS A 99 -15.54 -4.38 11.84
CA LYS A 99 -14.19 -4.77 12.27
C LYS A 99 -13.58 -5.84 11.37
N GLU A 100 -14.39 -6.82 10.96
CA GLU A 100 -13.95 -7.88 10.04
C GLU A 100 -13.60 -7.31 8.66
N GLU A 101 -14.48 -6.48 8.11
CA GLU A 101 -14.25 -5.80 6.83
C GLU A 101 -13.00 -4.92 6.88
N GLY A 102 -12.90 -4.05 7.90
CA GLY A 102 -11.72 -3.19 8.06
C GLY A 102 -10.42 -3.97 8.27
N ARG A 103 -10.48 -5.14 8.93
CA ARG A 103 -9.33 -6.04 9.05
C ARG A 103 -8.96 -6.66 7.70
N ALA A 104 -9.94 -7.07 6.91
CA ALA A 104 -9.74 -7.66 5.60
C ALA A 104 -9.11 -6.63 4.63
N GLU A 105 -9.67 -5.41 4.59
CA GLU A 105 -9.14 -4.28 3.83
C GLU A 105 -7.72 -3.93 4.26
N GLY A 106 -7.47 -3.77 5.57
CA GLY A 106 -6.15 -3.45 6.10
C GLY A 106 -5.11 -4.52 5.79
N LEU A 107 -5.48 -5.80 5.82
CA LEU A 107 -4.61 -6.90 5.43
C LEU A 107 -4.31 -6.86 3.92
N ALA A 108 -5.34 -6.64 3.09
CA ALA A 108 -5.18 -6.56 1.64
C ALA A 108 -4.26 -5.39 1.24
N GLU A 109 -4.46 -4.22 1.85
CA GLU A 109 -3.61 -3.05 1.61
C GLU A 109 -2.18 -3.28 2.10
N GLY A 110 -2.02 -3.87 3.29
CA GLY A 110 -0.71 -4.21 3.86
C GLY A 110 0.08 -5.18 2.99
N ILE A 111 -0.58 -6.24 2.49
CA ILE A 111 0.04 -7.20 1.54
C ILE A 111 0.44 -6.49 0.25
N LYS A 112 -0.46 -5.66 -0.32
CA LYS A 112 -0.19 -4.94 -1.57
C LYS A 112 1.02 -4.01 -1.43
N LYS A 113 1.09 -3.23 -0.34
CA LYS A 113 2.22 -2.35 -0.04
C LYS A 113 3.51 -3.14 0.17
N GLY A 114 3.47 -4.19 1.00
CA GLY A 114 4.64 -5.01 1.28
C GLY A 114 5.21 -5.72 0.05
N ILE A 115 4.35 -6.24 -0.84
CA ILE A 115 4.79 -6.83 -2.11
C ILE A 115 5.42 -5.77 -3.01
N HIS A 116 4.79 -4.61 -3.14
CA HIS A 116 5.29 -3.53 -4.00
C HIS A 116 6.68 -3.04 -3.55
N GLU A 117 6.80 -2.66 -2.28
CA GLU A 117 8.06 -2.18 -1.70
C GLU A 117 9.15 -3.26 -1.73
N GLY A 118 8.80 -4.50 -1.38
CA GLY A 118 9.73 -5.61 -1.39
C GLY A 118 10.25 -5.95 -2.79
N MET A 119 9.37 -5.89 -3.80
CA MET A 119 9.74 -6.16 -5.18
C MET A 119 10.57 -5.02 -5.78
N GLU A 120 10.22 -3.77 -5.51
CA GLU A 120 10.98 -2.61 -5.98
C GLU A 120 12.40 -2.60 -5.41
N GLN A 121 12.54 -2.71 -4.09
CA GLN A 121 13.86 -2.76 -3.44
C GLN A 121 14.67 -3.99 -3.84
N GLY A 122 14.00 -5.14 -3.99
CA GLY A 122 14.65 -6.38 -4.41
C GLY A 122 15.18 -6.28 -5.84
N LEU A 123 14.38 -5.73 -6.76
CA LEU A 123 14.74 -5.55 -8.16
C LEU A 123 15.86 -4.53 -8.32
N GLU A 124 15.76 -3.37 -7.66
CA GLU A 124 16.77 -2.30 -7.73
C GLU A 124 18.13 -2.83 -7.27
N ARG A 125 18.21 -3.41 -6.07
CA ARG A 125 19.46 -3.97 -5.53
C ARG A 125 19.99 -5.13 -6.34
N GLY A 126 19.10 -5.98 -6.88
CA GLY A 126 19.46 -7.10 -7.73
C GLY A 126 20.06 -6.64 -9.05
N LEU A 127 19.42 -5.65 -9.68
CA LEU A 127 19.85 -5.08 -10.95
C LEU A 127 21.17 -4.32 -10.81
N GLU A 128 21.32 -3.47 -9.79
CA GLU A 128 22.54 -2.71 -9.53
C GLU A 128 23.75 -3.65 -9.37
N ARG A 129 23.65 -4.63 -8.48
CA ARG A 129 24.72 -5.62 -8.25
C ARG A 129 24.99 -6.47 -9.49
N GLY A 130 23.95 -6.81 -10.25
CA GLY A 130 24.06 -7.58 -11.49
C GLY A 130 24.80 -6.80 -12.57
N LEU A 131 24.43 -5.54 -12.78
CA LEU A 131 25.04 -4.64 -13.75
C LEU A 131 26.49 -4.32 -13.38
N GLU A 132 26.79 -4.02 -12.12
CA GLU A 132 28.14 -3.73 -11.66
C GLU A 132 29.09 -4.92 -11.91
N LYS A 133 28.69 -6.13 -11.48
CA LYS A 133 29.46 -7.36 -11.72
C LYS A 133 29.59 -7.67 -13.21
N GLY A 134 28.50 -7.50 -13.97
CA GLY A 134 28.50 -7.71 -15.41
C GLY A 134 29.47 -6.78 -16.13
N LEU A 135 29.47 -5.50 -15.78
CA LEU A 135 30.34 -4.49 -16.36
C LEU A 135 31.81 -4.73 -16.01
N LEU A 136 32.11 -5.07 -14.75
CA LEU A 136 33.48 -5.37 -14.31
C LEU A 136 34.03 -6.61 -15.03
N ASN A 137 33.24 -7.69 -15.11
CA ASN A 137 33.62 -8.91 -15.83
C ASN A 137 33.80 -8.63 -17.33
N GLY A 138 32.92 -7.83 -17.93
CA GLY A 138 33.02 -7.41 -19.33
C GLY A 138 34.29 -6.63 -19.62
N LYS A 139 34.61 -5.63 -18.78
CA LYS A 139 35.87 -4.86 -18.88
C LYS A 139 37.09 -5.76 -18.74
N THR A 140 37.10 -6.64 -17.74
CA THR A 140 38.21 -7.58 -17.50
C THR A 140 38.48 -8.44 -18.73
N LYS A 141 37.45 -9.08 -19.28
CA LYS A 141 37.57 -9.88 -20.51
C LYS A 141 38.04 -9.06 -21.70
N ALA A 142 37.45 -7.89 -21.93
CA ALA A 142 37.84 -7.01 -23.02
C ALA A 142 39.32 -6.59 -22.91
N THR A 143 39.81 -6.29 -21.71
CA THR A 143 41.24 -5.96 -21.48
C THR A 143 42.14 -7.16 -21.71
N GLN A 144 41.76 -8.36 -21.23
CA GLN A 144 42.50 -9.60 -21.53
C GLN A 144 42.60 -9.85 -23.04
N GLU A 145 41.48 -9.78 -23.76
CA GLU A 145 41.39 -9.95 -25.21
C GLU A 145 42.27 -8.92 -25.94
N ALA A 146 42.25 -7.66 -25.51
CA ALA A 146 43.09 -6.61 -26.08
C ALA A 146 44.59 -6.89 -25.89
N ILE A 147 45.00 -7.35 -24.70
CA ILE A 147 46.40 -7.73 -24.43
C ILE A 147 46.81 -8.92 -25.30
N VAL A 148 45.98 -9.97 -25.35
CA VAL A 148 46.25 -11.18 -26.14
C VAL A 148 46.36 -10.84 -27.63
N LEU A 149 45.47 -10.00 -28.15
CA LEU A 149 45.50 -9.54 -29.53
C LEU A 149 46.80 -8.76 -29.83
N TYR A 150 47.20 -7.85 -28.93
CA TYR A 150 48.45 -7.11 -29.07
C TYR A 150 49.66 -8.04 -29.13
N LEU A 151 49.76 -8.98 -28.18
CA LEU A 151 50.86 -9.92 -28.07
C LEU A 151 50.96 -10.83 -29.29
N THR A 152 49.83 -11.37 -29.74
CA THR A 152 49.76 -12.21 -30.94
C THR A 152 50.19 -11.44 -32.19
N THR A 153 49.73 -10.20 -32.33
CA THR A 153 50.03 -9.37 -33.51
C THR A 153 51.51 -8.99 -33.57
N ARG A 154 52.15 -8.68 -32.43
CA ARG A 154 53.53 -8.17 -32.40
C ARG A 154 54.59 -9.27 -32.28
N TYR A 155 54.28 -10.36 -31.58
CA TYR A 155 55.26 -11.38 -31.19
C TYR A 155 54.89 -12.80 -31.67
N GLY A 156 53.70 -12.99 -32.26
CA GLY A 156 53.26 -14.29 -32.79
C GLY A 156 53.24 -15.39 -31.72
N GLU A 157 53.54 -16.63 -32.13
CA GLU A 157 53.54 -17.82 -31.26
C GLU A 157 54.54 -17.75 -30.09
N ALA A 158 55.57 -16.91 -30.18
CA ALA A 158 56.51 -16.72 -29.08
C ALA A 158 55.85 -16.10 -27.83
N SER A 159 54.66 -15.50 -27.97
CA SER A 159 53.91 -14.91 -26.85
C SER A 159 52.96 -15.85 -26.14
N THR A 160 52.76 -17.09 -26.62
CA THR A 160 51.81 -18.05 -26.04
C THR A 160 51.97 -18.26 -24.52
N PRO A 161 53.18 -18.42 -23.96
CA PRO A 161 53.34 -18.57 -22.50
C PRO A 161 52.86 -17.36 -21.68
N LEU A 162 52.95 -16.15 -22.26
CA LEU A 162 52.45 -14.93 -21.63
C LEU A 162 50.93 -14.88 -21.67
N GLN A 163 50.31 -15.30 -22.78
CA GLN A 163 48.85 -15.36 -22.91
C GLN A 163 48.22 -16.30 -21.88
N ASP A 164 48.82 -17.48 -21.68
CA ASP A 164 48.40 -18.45 -20.68
C ASP A 164 48.47 -17.90 -19.24
N THR A 165 49.33 -16.91 -19.02
CA THR A 165 49.44 -16.20 -17.74
C THR A 165 48.38 -15.09 -17.59
N ILE A 166 47.93 -14.48 -18.70
CA ILE A 166 47.01 -13.33 -18.70
C ILE A 166 45.53 -13.76 -18.62
N LEU A 167 45.14 -14.80 -19.34
CA LEU A 167 43.77 -15.32 -19.37
C LEU A 167 43.16 -15.66 -17.99
N PRO A 168 43.90 -16.20 -17.00
CA PRO A 168 43.36 -16.46 -15.67
C PRO A 168 43.26 -15.21 -14.77
N LEU A 169 43.90 -14.08 -15.11
CA LEU A 169 43.91 -12.89 -14.25
C LEU A 169 42.55 -12.20 -14.22
N GLN A 170 41.95 -12.07 -13.03
CA GLN A 170 40.65 -11.39 -12.84
C GLN A 170 40.77 -9.94 -12.37
N ASP A 171 41.97 -9.51 -12.00
CA ASP A 171 42.21 -8.16 -11.50
C ASP A 171 42.31 -7.17 -12.69
N LEU A 172 41.23 -6.41 -12.91
CA LEU A 172 41.17 -5.39 -13.95
C LEU A 172 42.28 -4.33 -13.82
N GLY A 173 42.65 -3.95 -12.60
CA GLY A 173 43.68 -2.94 -12.37
C GLY A 173 45.07 -3.42 -12.83
N VAL A 174 45.39 -4.69 -12.55
CA VAL A 174 46.63 -5.33 -13.03
C VAL A 174 46.62 -5.41 -14.56
N LEU A 175 45.51 -5.85 -15.16
CA LEU A 175 45.37 -5.96 -16.61
C LEU A 175 45.52 -4.59 -17.31
N GLU A 176 44.91 -3.53 -16.78
CA GLU A 176 45.06 -2.18 -17.33
C GLU A 176 46.49 -1.66 -17.25
N GLN A 177 47.21 -1.96 -16.16
CA GLN A 177 48.63 -1.60 -16.03
C GLN A 177 49.49 -2.35 -17.05
N LEU A 178 49.26 -3.65 -17.23
CA LEU A 178 49.94 -4.47 -18.24
C LEU A 178 49.70 -3.93 -19.64
N LEU A 179 48.44 -3.63 -19.99
CA LEU A 179 48.09 -3.07 -21.29
C LEU A 179 48.81 -1.74 -21.54
N LYS A 180 48.83 -0.84 -20.55
CA LYS A 180 49.57 0.44 -20.64
C LYS A 180 51.07 0.22 -20.84
N ALA A 181 51.68 -0.70 -20.11
CA ALA A 181 53.09 -1.03 -20.24
C ALA A 181 53.42 -1.53 -21.66
N LEU A 182 52.58 -2.41 -22.23
CA LEU A 182 52.76 -2.92 -23.59
C LEU A 182 52.76 -1.79 -24.64
N TYR A 183 51.81 -0.85 -24.55
CA TYR A 183 51.81 0.32 -25.44
C TYR A 183 52.96 1.29 -25.17
N ALA A 184 53.41 1.46 -23.92
CA ALA A 184 54.54 2.32 -23.58
C ALA A 184 55.87 1.78 -24.16
N THR A 185 56.04 0.46 -24.24
CA THR A 185 57.19 -0.17 -24.92
C THR A 185 57.17 -0.04 -26.45
N ALA A 186 56.18 0.65 -27.03
CA ALA A 186 56.03 0.80 -28.47
C ALA A 186 56.68 2.06 -29.07
N ASN A 187 57.27 2.98 -28.30
CA ASN A 187 58.03 4.12 -28.86
C ASN A 187 59.55 3.92 -28.82
N PHE A 188 60.03 3.47 -29.99
CA PHE A 188 61.38 3.51 -30.56
C PHE A 188 62.37 4.51 -29.90
N SER A 189 63.49 3.99 -29.38
CA SER A 189 64.81 4.66 -29.32
C SER A 189 65.18 5.76 -28.30
N GLN A 190 64.40 6.16 -27.27
CA GLN A 190 64.88 7.18 -26.29
C GLN A 190 64.42 7.09 -24.81
N ALA A 191 63.91 5.98 -24.30
CA ALA A 191 63.62 5.88 -22.85
C ALA A 191 64.81 5.30 -22.08
N GLN A 192 65.75 6.15 -21.66
CA GLN A 192 66.65 5.82 -20.55
C GLN A 192 65.84 5.73 -19.26
N LEU A 193 65.95 4.60 -18.56
CA LEU A 193 65.48 4.46 -17.18
C LEU A 193 66.57 4.99 -16.22
N PRO A 194 66.21 5.65 -15.11
CA PRO A 194 67.11 5.84 -13.98
C PRO A 194 67.47 4.51 -13.30
#